data_AF-A0A194PMN8-F1
#
_entry.id   AF-A0A194PMN8-F1
#
_cell.length_a   1.000
_cell.length_b   1.000
_cell.length_c   1.000
_cell.angle_alpha   90.00
_cell.angle_beta   90.00
_cell.angle_gamma   90.00
#
_symmetry.space_group_name_H-M   'P 1'
#
loop_
_entity.id
_entity.type
_entity.pdbx_description
1 polymer ?
#
loop_
_entity_poly.entity_id
_entity_poly.type
_entity_poly.pdbx_seq_one_letter_code
_entity_poly.pdbx_strand_id
1 'polypeptide(L)'
;DGTITENDIESSSLFTAASSKSSQNSPKGFYLKFEIDVVFLLLLGLALWTRTYNLEEPRYIVFDELHYGRYVSLYTKGIFFFDAHPPLGKQLLYLAGRLGGYNGNFTFDRIGSPYTESVPIKALRMVPAISGSLLVGITYQLMLEISTYQWTAILAALLVLFGVFYAHLAMLPKAGPHDSVMTSAFQASLQGGLASITRGQPLHVSHGSQITLRHSHGRTCWLHSHAHVYPVRYTDGRGSSHQQQVTCYSFKDVNNWWIVKRPDQASLAVTNPPDAIRHGDVVQLLHGITSRALNSHDVAAPEVSCYIDYNVSMSAQNLWRVEIVNRDNEDATWDSIRSLVRLIHVDSGSALRFSGRQLPSWGFHQHEVVADKVVTHQDTIWNVEEHRYTKAEDRRERERELVSAEMIPTAVTQLSFWAKFMELQYKMIAHAPDAPSGHMFASEPTEWPLLSRSIAYWLSPHSNAQIHLIGNIVTWYAGTLSVLLYSAFLALYAIRQRRLCEDLPLQASHQFYNAGYGNTDLNENDLMNLRWKDTWDFILHKRG
;
A
#
# COMPACT_ATOMS: atom_id res chain seq x y z
N ASP A 1 -54.94 82.70 50.95
CA ASP A 1 -55.39 81.29 51.08
C ASP A 1 -55.05 80.57 49.79
N GLY A 2 -54.27 79.48 49.73
CA GLY A 2 -53.39 78.84 50.73
C GLY A 2 -52.71 77.57 50.16
N THR A 3 -51.46 77.27 50.58
CA THR A 3 -50.69 75.97 50.46
C THR A 3 -50.58 75.28 49.07
N ILE A 4 -49.44 75.17 48.35
CA ILE A 4 -48.13 74.48 48.63
C ILE A 4 -48.29 72.92 48.62
N THR A 5 -47.52 72.05 47.93
CA THR A 5 -46.18 72.07 47.26
C THR A 5 -46.24 72.26 45.71
N GLU A 6 -45.24 72.15 44.79
CA GLU A 6 -43.86 71.55 44.63
C GLU A 6 -43.81 70.01 44.41
N ASN A 7 -42.96 69.36 43.57
CA ASN A 7 -41.85 69.83 42.68
C ASN A 7 -41.54 68.90 41.45
N ASP A 8 -40.84 69.46 40.42
CA ASP A 8 -39.95 68.83 39.39
C ASP A 8 -40.48 67.80 38.34
N ILE A 9 -40.04 67.76 37.06
CA ILE A 9 -39.02 68.55 36.32
C ILE A 9 -39.33 68.65 34.80
N GLU A 10 -38.76 69.65 34.13
CA GLU A 10 -38.81 69.89 32.67
C GLU A 10 -37.44 69.66 31.97
N SER A 11 -37.31 69.48 30.64
CA SER A 11 -38.21 69.01 29.55
C SER A 11 -37.38 68.89 28.23
N SER A 12 -37.94 68.38 27.12
CA SER A 12 -37.45 68.67 25.75
C SER A 12 -38.29 68.05 24.61
N SER A 13 -38.89 68.89 23.77
CA SER A 13 -39.46 68.50 22.47
C SER A 13 -39.16 69.56 21.41
N LEU A 14 -38.13 69.36 20.58
CA LEU A 14 -37.77 70.27 19.48
C LEU A 14 -36.92 69.58 18.40
N PHE A 15 -37.06 70.07 17.17
CA PHE A 15 -36.31 69.72 15.95
C PHE A 15 -36.42 68.28 15.38
N THR A 16 -37.46 68.09 14.57
CA THR A 16 -37.30 67.38 13.29
C THR A 16 -36.37 68.18 12.35
N ALA A 17 -35.31 67.53 11.84
CA ALA A 17 -34.50 68.02 10.73
C ALA A 17 -34.07 66.84 9.83
N ALA A 18 -33.83 67.10 8.54
CA ALA A 18 -33.78 66.05 7.53
C ALA A 18 -32.40 65.38 7.35
N SER A 19 -32.45 64.07 7.05
CA SER A 19 -31.53 63.30 6.20
C SER A 19 -30.14 63.91 5.90
N SER A 20 -29.12 63.32 6.53
CA SER A 20 -27.86 63.05 5.81
C SER A 20 -27.45 61.59 6.00
N LYS A 21 -27.14 60.89 4.90
CA LYS A 21 -26.56 59.55 4.95
C LYS A 21 -25.08 59.68 5.32
N SER A 22 -24.76 59.63 6.61
CA SER A 22 -23.38 59.41 7.04
C SER A 22 -23.00 57.95 6.74
N SER A 23 -22.45 57.73 5.54
CA SER A 23 -21.80 56.47 5.19
C SER A 23 -20.59 56.28 6.11
N GLN A 24 -20.77 55.52 7.20
CA GLN A 24 -19.67 55.10 8.04
C GLN A 24 -18.77 54.16 7.24
N ASN A 25 -17.75 54.73 6.60
CA ASN A 25 -16.61 54.00 6.10
C ASN A 25 -15.87 53.38 7.29
N SER A 26 -16.29 52.18 7.70
CA SER A 26 -15.46 51.27 8.48
C SER A 26 -14.09 51.19 7.79
N PRO A 27 -12.97 51.42 8.49
CA PRO A 27 -11.67 51.42 7.84
C PRO A 27 -11.41 50.09 7.15
N LYS A 28 -10.93 50.13 5.89
CA LYS A 28 -10.51 48.93 5.16
C LYS A 28 -9.13 48.46 5.66
N GLY A 29 -9.06 48.15 6.95
CA GLY A 29 -7.91 47.57 7.63
C GLY A 29 -8.00 46.04 7.66
N PHE A 30 -6.85 45.40 7.78
CA PHE A 30 -6.74 43.98 8.09
C PHE A 30 -6.75 43.82 9.62
N TYR A 31 -7.78 43.18 10.16
CA TYR A 31 -7.97 42.99 11.59
C TYR A 31 -7.87 41.50 11.94
N LEU A 32 -6.85 41.11 12.73
CA LEU A 32 -6.83 39.80 13.37
C LEU A 32 -7.65 39.84 14.66
N LYS A 33 -8.76 39.10 14.71
CA LYS A 33 -9.46 38.81 15.96
C LYS A 33 -8.81 37.56 16.57
N PHE A 34 -8.14 37.73 17.71
CA PHE A 34 -7.67 36.61 18.51
C PHE A 34 -8.73 36.25 19.55
N GLU A 35 -9.24 35.04 19.49
CA GLU A 35 -10.05 34.43 20.55
C GLU A 35 -9.20 33.36 21.23
N ILE A 36 -9.18 33.37 22.58
CA ILE A 36 -8.30 32.52 23.38
C ILE A 36 -9.15 31.66 24.30
N ASP A 37 -9.26 30.38 23.97
CA ASP A 37 -9.87 29.39 24.84
C ASP A 37 -8.87 28.94 25.91
N VAL A 38 -9.11 29.40 27.14
CA VAL A 38 -8.29 29.08 28.31
C VAL A 38 -8.45 27.60 28.72
N VAL A 39 -9.62 26.99 28.51
CA VAL A 39 -9.89 25.58 28.84
C VAL A 39 -9.10 24.68 27.89
N PHE A 40 -9.16 24.95 26.59
CA PHE A 40 -8.33 24.28 25.58
C PHE A 40 -6.83 24.36 25.90
N LEU A 41 -6.33 25.54 26.25
CA LEU A 41 -4.91 25.72 26.59
C LEU A 41 -4.50 24.97 27.86
N LEU A 42 -5.34 24.96 28.91
CA LEU A 42 -5.07 24.21 30.14
C LEU A 42 -5.10 22.68 29.89
N LEU A 43 -6.08 22.19 29.13
CA LEU A 43 -6.17 20.77 28.75
C LEU A 43 -4.97 20.34 27.90
N LEU A 44 -4.54 21.15 26.93
CA LEU A 44 -3.37 20.87 26.10
C LEU A 44 -2.08 20.90 26.92
N GLY A 45 -1.92 21.86 27.85
CA GLY A 45 -0.78 21.94 28.75
C GLY A 45 -0.65 20.71 29.66
N LEU A 46 -1.77 20.28 30.27
CA LEU A 46 -1.83 19.06 31.08
C LEU A 46 -1.56 17.79 30.25
N ALA A 47 -2.09 17.75 29.02
CA ALA A 47 -1.89 16.64 28.10
C ALA A 47 -0.42 16.48 27.68
N LEU A 48 0.27 17.60 27.41
CA LEU A 48 1.71 17.65 27.11
C LEU A 48 2.56 17.29 28.33
N TRP A 49 2.27 17.85 29.51
CA TRP A 49 2.99 17.53 30.75
C TRP A 49 2.96 16.03 31.05
N THR A 50 1.77 15.42 31.01
CA THR A 50 1.57 14.00 31.32
C THR A 50 2.19 13.05 30.29
N ARG A 51 2.32 13.45 29.02
CA ARG A 51 2.86 12.59 27.95
C ARG A 51 4.32 12.83 27.59
N THR A 52 4.92 13.98 27.95
CA THR A 52 6.34 14.27 27.66
C THR A 52 7.27 14.00 28.84
N TYR A 53 6.73 13.63 29.99
CA TYR A 53 7.51 13.26 31.18
C TYR A 53 8.40 12.02 30.90
N ASN A 54 9.69 12.17 31.17
CA ASN A 54 10.72 11.11 31.14
C ASN A 54 10.81 10.23 29.87
N LEU A 55 10.50 10.78 28.68
CA LEU A 55 10.47 10.04 27.41
C LEU A 55 11.73 9.21 27.05
N GLU A 56 12.91 9.53 27.61
CA GLU A 56 14.14 8.79 27.30
C GLU A 56 14.21 7.41 27.99
N GLU A 57 13.44 7.20 29.06
CA GLU A 57 13.40 5.93 29.79
C GLU A 57 12.17 5.10 29.36
N PRO A 58 12.31 3.79 29.08
CA PRO A 58 13.54 3.00 29.08
C PRO A 58 14.42 3.27 27.86
N ARG A 59 15.75 3.32 28.05
CA ARG A 59 16.73 3.44 26.94
C ARG A 59 16.92 2.14 26.11
N TYR A 60 15.84 1.40 25.92
CA TYR A 60 15.79 0.13 25.19
C TYR A 60 14.68 0.20 24.13
N ILE A 61 14.86 -0.56 23.04
CA ILE A 61 13.84 -0.72 21.99
C ILE A 61 12.60 -1.41 22.59
N VAL A 62 11.43 -0.76 22.53
CA VAL A 62 10.15 -1.38 22.93
C VAL A 62 9.38 -1.93 21.71
N PHE A 63 8.22 -2.55 21.95
CA PHE A 63 7.29 -3.02 20.92
C PHE A 63 6.96 -1.92 19.90
N ASP A 64 6.88 -2.29 18.62
CA ASP A 64 6.79 -1.45 17.42
C ASP A 64 7.89 -0.38 17.21
N GLU A 65 8.57 0.14 18.23
CA GLU A 65 9.79 0.98 18.03
C GLU A 65 10.86 0.24 17.21
N LEU A 66 10.89 -1.09 17.33
CA LEU A 66 11.69 -1.96 16.47
C LEU A 66 11.41 -1.76 14.97
N HIS A 67 10.13 -1.76 14.58
CA HIS A 67 9.70 -1.69 13.18
C HIS A 67 9.76 -0.26 12.65
N TYR A 68 9.19 0.70 13.40
CA TYR A 68 9.21 2.10 13.03
C TYR A 68 10.64 2.67 13.02
N GLY A 69 11.52 2.20 13.90
CA GLY A 69 12.94 2.50 13.87
C GLY A 69 13.64 2.07 12.57
N ARG A 70 13.42 0.82 12.13
CA ARG A 70 13.92 0.34 10.82
C ARG A 70 13.45 1.25 9.68
N TYR A 71 12.16 1.62 9.67
CA TYR A 71 11.60 2.51 8.64
C TYR A 71 12.27 3.90 8.66
N VAL A 72 12.53 4.49 9.84
CA VAL A 72 13.28 5.76 9.96
C VAL A 72 14.70 5.64 9.38
N SER A 73 15.42 4.56 9.67
CA SER A 73 16.76 4.32 9.08
C SER A 73 16.72 4.20 7.56
N LEU A 74 15.67 3.59 7.01
CA LEU A 74 15.46 3.41 5.58
C LEU A 74 15.13 4.74 4.88
N TYR A 75 14.28 5.59 5.46
CA TYR A 75 14.07 6.98 4.99
C TYR A 75 15.35 7.81 5.02
N THR A 76 16.14 7.75 6.09
CA THR A 76 17.42 8.49 6.17
C THR A 76 18.42 8.04 5.12
N LYS A 77 18.38 6.77 4.70
CA LYS A 77 19.21 6.23 3.61
C LYS A 77 18.60 6.43 2.21
N GLY A 78 17.32 6.79 2.11
CA GLY A 78 16.55 6.91 0.86
C GLY A 78 16.24 5.56 0.20
N ILE A 79 16.13 4.49 1.01
CA ILE A 79 16.00 3.09 0.60
C ILE A 79 14.54 2.65 0.65
N PHE A 80 14.00 2.18 -0.48
CA PHE A 80 12.62 1.72 -0.59
C PHE A 80 12.31 0.52 0.30
N PHE A 81 11.10 0.52 0.87
CA PHE A 81 10.54 -0.59 1.61
C PHE A 81 9.02 -0.61 1.44
N PHE A 82 8.46 -1.81 1.49
CA PHE A 82 7.03 -2.05 1.59
C PHE A 82 6.63 -2.24 3.06
N ASP A 83 5.46 -1.72 3.42
CA ASP A 83 4.74 -1.95 4.68
C ASP A 83 3.23 -1.76 4.42
N ALA A 84 2.38 -2.44 5.19
CA ALA A 84 0.92 -2.39 5.00
C ALA A 84 0.27 -1.09 5.52
N HIS A 85 0.94 -0.30 6.37
CA HIS A 85 0.37 0.91 6.96
C HIS A 85 0.75 2.17 6.15
N PRO A 86 -0.13 3.19 6.07
CA PRO A 86 0.20 4.48 5.44
C PRO A 86 1.50 5.12 5.96
N PRO A 87 2.24 5.88 5.14
CA PRO A 87 3.61 6.30 5.49
C PRO A 87 3.70 7.51 6.41
N LEU A 88 2.62 8.28 6.65
CA LEU A 88 2.65 9.56 7.39
C LEU A 88 3.33 9.47 8.78
N GLY A 89 2.91 8.54 9.64
CA GLY A 89 3.51 8.39 10.98
C GLY A 89 5.01 8.08 10.92
N LYS A 90 5.43 7.31 9.92
CA LYS A 90 6.83 6.98 9.66
C LYS A 90 7.62 8.19 9.14
N GLN A 91 7.00 9.04 8.31
CA GLN A 91 7.60 10.29 7.81
C GLN A 91 7.77 11.33 8.92
N LEU A 92 6.82 11.44 9.86
CA LEU A 92 6.92 12.32 11.02
C LEU A 92 8.05 11.87 11.97
N LEU A 93 8.16 10.56 12.22
CA LEU A 93 9.29 9.99 12.98
C LEU A 93 10.63 10.18 12.25
N TYR A 94 10.67 10.06 10.92
CA TYR A 94 11.84 10.37 10.12
C TYR A 94 12.24 11.84 10.24
N LEU A 95 11.30 12.77 10.15
CA LEU A 95 11.54 14.20 10.29
C LEU A 95 12.11 14.53 11.68
N ALA A 96 11.52 14.00 12.75
CA ALA A 96 12.01 14.20 14.11
C ALA A 96 13.38 13.54 14.34
N GLY A 97 13.62 12.35 13.79
CA GLY A 97 14.93 11.71 13.80
C GLY A 97 15.99 12.56 13.10
N ARG A 98 15.67 13.10 11.91
CA ARG A 98 16.56 13.97 11.14
C ARG A 98 16.84 15.31 11.84
N LEU A 99 15.83 15.92 12.47
CA LEU A 99 16.00 17.12 13.31
C LEU A 99 16.83 16.83 14.57
N GLY A 100 16.72 15.62 15.13
CA GLY A 100 17.58 15.11 16.19
C GLY A 100 18.96 14.61 15.74
N GLY A 101 19.36 14.85 14.49
CA GLY A 101 20.70 14.49 13.98
C GLY A 101 20.89 13.01 13.61
N TYR A 102 19.83 12.20 13.53
CA TYR A 102 19.95 10.77 13.25
C TYR A 102 20.46 10.49 11.83
N ASN A 103 21.56 9.75 11.73
CA ASN A 103 22.24 9.42 10.47
C ASN A 103 21.80 8.10 9.82
N GLY A 104 20.81 7.38 10.39
CA GLY A 104 20.36 6.09 9.86
C GLY A 104 21.29 4.91 10.15
N ASN A 105 22.38 5.11 10.89
CA ASN A 105 23.42 4.11 11.15
C ASN A 105 23.29 3.46 12.54
N PHE A 106 22.13 2.86 12.80
CA PHE A 106 21.88 1.97 13.93
C PHE A 106 20.97 0.82 13.46
N THR A 107 21.23 -0.39 13.94
CA THR A 107 20.48 -1.59 13.57
C THR A 107 19.48 -1.93 14.67
N PHE A 108 18.19 -1.92 14.33
CA PHE A 108 17.10 -2.24 15.23
C PHE A 108 16.88 -3.76 15.24
N ASP A 109 17.62 -4.49 16.07
CA ASP A 109 17.67 -5.96 16.00
C ASP A 109 16.45 -6.65 16.65
N ARG A 110 16.21 -6.40 17.94
CA ARG A 110 15.15 -7.02 18.75
C ARG A 110 14.64 -6.08 19.84
N ILE A 111 13.41 -6.32 20.30
CA ILE A 111 12.86 -5.68 21.51
C ILE A 111 13.77 -6.01 22.70
N GLY A 112 14.00 -5.04 23.58
CA GLY A 112 14.88 -5.18 24.74
C GLY A 112 16.38 -5.03 24.45
N SER A 113 16.80 -4.77 23.21
CA SER A 113 18.17 -4.28 22.96
C SER A 113 18.31 -2.81 23.37
N PRO A 114 19.45 -2.38 23.93
CA PRO A 114 19.70 -0.99 24.31
C PRO A 114 19.94 -0.08 23.10
N TYR A 115 19.62 1.20 23.25
CA TYR A 115 19.94 2.23 22.26
C TYR A 115 21.38 2.76 22.42
N THR A 116 22.07 2.99 21.31
CA THR A 116 23.32 3.77 21.27
C THR A 116 23.04 5.27 21.31
N GLU A 117 24.01 6.05 21.77
CA GLU A 117 23.93 7.52 21.87
C GLU A 117 23.67 8.22 20.51
N SER A 118 23.97 7.55 19.40
CA SER A 118 23.68 8.00 18.04
C SER A 118 22.19 8.04 17.68
N VAL A 119 21.30 7.50 18.51
CA VAL A 119 19.84 7.50 18.29
C VAL A 119 19.19 8.59 19.16
N PRO A 120 18.52 9.61 18.58
CA PRO A 120 17.85 10.66 19.35
C PRO A 120 16.48 10.17 19.88
N ILE A 121 16.53 9.25 20.86
CA ILE A 121 15.36 8.60 21.51
C ILE A 121 14.28 9.64 21.85
N LYS A 122 14.67 10.74 22.49
CA LYS A 122 13.78 11.84 22.89
C LYS A 122 13.02 12.44 21.71
N ALA A 123 13.69 12.71 20.59
CA ALA A 123 13.07 13.31 19.42
C ALA A 123 12.07 12.34 18.75
N LEU A 124 12.45 11.06 18.65
CA LEU A 124 11.58 10.02 18.10
C LEU A 124 10.31 9.83 18.95
N ARG A 125 10.46 9.68 20.26
CA ARG A 125 9.32 9.50 21.20
C ARG A 125 8.50 10.77 21.43
N MET A 126 9.08 11.95 21.19
CA MET A 126 8.35 13.22 21.27
C MET A 126 7.25 13.35 20.20
N VAL A 127 7.38 12.68 19.04
CA VAL A 127 6.33 12.66 18.00
C VAL A 127 5.01 12.05 18.51
N PRO A 128 4.95 10.76 18.92
CA PRO A 128 3.71 10.18 19.45
C PRO A 128 3.25 10.85 20.75
N ALA A 129 4.16 11.35 21.58
CA ALA A 129 3.82 12.12 22.79
C ALA A 129 3.06 13.42 22.45
N ILE A 130 3.55 14.21 21.49
CA ILE A 130 2.88 15.44 21.04
C ILE A 130 1.58 15.11 20.30
N SER A 131 1.56 14.13 19.37
CA SER A 131 0.34 13.73 18.67
C SER A 131 -0.75 13.24 19.63
N GLY A 132 -0.39 12.42 20.62
CA GLY A 132 -1.31 11.97 21.67
C GLY A 132 -1.75 13.07 22.65
N SER A 133 -0.99 14.17 22.75
CA SER A 133 -1.37 15.36 23.52
C SER A 133 -2.34 16.24 22.73
N LEU A 134 -2.04 16.50 21.46
CA LEU A 134 -2.89 17.24 20.53
C LEU A 134 -4.25 16.56 20.36
N LEU A 135 -4.32 15.23 20.42
CA LEU A 135 -5.57 14.48 20.41
C LEU A 135 -6.57 14.95 21.49
N VAL A 136 -6.10 15.38 22.68
CA VAL A 136 -6.99 15.90 23.73
C VAL A 136 -7.65 17.21 23.29
N GLY A 137 -6.86 18.14 22.74
CA GLY A 137 -7.36 19.41 22.21
C GLY A 137 -8.23 19.23 20.96
N ILE A 138 -7.87 18.31 20.06
CA ILE A 138 -8.63 17.98 18.85
C ILE A 138 -9.97 17.33 19.22
N THR A 139 -10.00 16.40 20.19
CA THR A 139 -11.28 15.83 20.67
C THR A 139 -12.16 16.90 21.31
N TYR A 140 -11.60 17.80 22.12
CA TYR A 140 -12.35 18.93 22.69
C TYR A 140 -12.96 19.81 21.58
N GLN A 141 -12.15 20.25 20.61
CA GLN A 141 -12.63 21.05 19.48
C GLN A 141 -13.63 20.29 18.60
N LEU A 142 -13.43 19.00 18.35
CA LEU A 142 -14.34 18.17 17.54
C LEU A 142 -15.68 17.89 18.24
N MET A 143 -15.76 17.99 19.57
CA MET A 143 -17.03 17.99 20.31
C MET A 143 -17.78 19.33 20.24
N LEU A 144 -17.10 20.43 19.88
CA LEU A 144 -17.71 21.74 19.63
C LEU A 144 -18.08 21.94 18.15
N GLU A 145 -17.19 21.53 17.24
CA GLU A 145 -17.18 21.88 15.82
C GLU A 145 -17.97 20.88 14.94
N ILE A 146 -19.05 20.28 15.44
CA ILE A 146 -19.92 19.38 14.65
C ILE A 146 -20.89 20.17 13.76
N SER A 147 -20.35 21.08 12.92
CA SER A 147 -20.53 21.08 11.46
C SER A 147 -20.07 22.39 10.79
N THR A 148 -19.00 22.35 9.98
CA THR A 148 -18.73 23.39 8.97
C THR A 148 -18.16 22.81 7.65
N TYR A 149 -18.63 23.35 6.51
CA TYR A 149 -18.20 23.16 5.11
C TYR A 149 -17.50 21.85 4.66
N GLN A 150 -18.24 21.05 3.89
CA GLN A 150 -17.79 19.80 3.27
C GLN A 150 -16.60 19.94 2.29
N TRP A 151 -16.55 20.99 1.46
CA TRP A 151 -15.56 21.08 0.37
C TRP A 151 -14.13 21.35 0.84
N THR A 152 -13.95 22.12 1.90
CA THR A 152 -12.63 22.34 2.53
C THR A 152 -12.12 21.07 3.21
N ALA A 153 -13.01 20.33 3.89
CA ALA A 153 -12.70 19.02 4.46
C ALA A 153 -12.30 18.00 3.38
N ILE A 154 -13.01 17.95 2.24
CA ILE A 154 -12.64 17.12 1.08
C ILE A 154 -11.24 17.48 0.56
N LEU A 155 -10.95 18.77 0.34
CA LEU A 155 -9.63 19.19 -0.16
C LEU A 155 -8.50 18.81 0.81
N ALA A 156 -8.70 19.03 2.12
CA ALA A 156 -7.74 18.63 3.14
C ALA A 156 -7.51 17.10 3.16
N ALA A 157 -8.59 16.31 3.08
CA ALA A 157 -8.52 14.85 3.04
C ALA A 157 -7.79 14.34 1.79
N LEU A 158 -8.04 14.92 0.61
CA LEU A 158 -7.35 14.56 -0.64
C LEU A 158 -5.86 14.92 -0.61
N LEU A 159 -5.49 16.06 -0.02
CA LEU A 159 -4.09 16.46 0.16
C LEU A 159 -3.34 15.50 1.10
N VAL A 160 -3.96 15.06 2.20
CA VAL A 160 -3.40 14.05 3.09
C VAL A 160 -3.33 12.68 2.39
N LEU A 161 -4.36 12.29 1.65
CA LEU A 161 -4.44 10.98 0.97
C LEU A 161 -3.36 10.81 -0.11
N PHE A 162 -3.13 11.82 -0.97
CA PHE A 162 -2.17 11.70 -2.08
C PHE A 162 -0.79 12.30 -1.77
N GLY A 163 -0.73 13.44 -1.08
CA GLY A 163 0.52 14.15 -0.81
C GLY A 163 1.50 13.35 0.05
N VAL A 164 0.98 12.60 1.03
CA VAL A 164 1.74 11.70 1.92
C VAL A 164 2.43 10.59 1.12
N PHE A 165 1.71 9.93 0.20
CA PHE A 165 2.26 8.87 -0.63
C PHE A 165 3.19 9.40 -1.74
N TYR A 166 2.90 10.59 -2.28
CA TYR A 166 3.82 11.29 -3.20
C TYR A 166 5.16 11.57 -2.51
N ALA A 167 5.13 12.12 -1.30
CA ALA A 167 6.33 12.35 -0.49
C ALA A 167 7.08 11.05 -0.17
N HIS A 168 6.35 9.96 0.15
CA HIS A 168 6.97 8.65 0.42
C HIS A 168 7.74 8.11 -0.78
N LEU A 169 7.11 8.08 -1.96
CA LEU A 169 7.74 7.59 -3.19
C LEU A 169 8.86 8.51 -3.70
N ALA A 170 8.81 9.81 -3.41
CA ALA A 170 9.88 10.76 -3.72
C ALA A 170 11.08 10.67 -2.75
N MET A 171 10.84 10.37 -1.47
CA MET A 171 11.89 10.23 -0.44
C MET A 171 12.66 8.90 -0.55
N LEU A 172 12.11 7.89 -1.21
CA LEU A 172 12.69 6.54 -1.31
C LEU A 172 13.08 6.16 -2.76
N PRO A 173 14.00 6.88 -3.42
CA PRO A 173 14.35 6.64 -4.82
C PRO A 173 15.26 5.43 -5.04
N LYS A 174 15.85 4.83 -4.00
CA LYS A 174 16.77 3.68 -4.11
C LYS A 174 16.05 2.37 -3.84
N ALA A 175 16.55 1.29 -4.42
CA ALA A 175 16.11 -0.07 -4.10
C ALA A 175 16.42 -0.46 -2.66
N GLY A 176 15.75 -1.50 -2.16
CA GLY A 176 15.80 -1.89 -0.75
C GLY A 176 15.11 -3.22 -0.47
N PRO A 177 15.13 -3.70 0.78
CA PRO A 177 14.95 -5.12 1.11
C PRO A 177 13.58 -5.72 0.77
N HIS A 178 12.56 -4.90 0.50
CA HIS A 178 11.21 -5.35 0.17
C HIS A 178 10.79 -4.90 -1.26
N ASP A 179 11.71 -4.45 -2.11
CA ASP A 179 11.39 -4.07 -3.50
C ASP A 179 10.91 -5.27 -4.33
N SER A 180 11.36 -6.48 -3.98
CA SER A 180 10.88 -7.79 -4.44
C SER A 180 9.35 -7.90 -4.51
N VAL A 181 8.63 -7.31 -3.55
CA VAL A 181 7.15 -7.31 -3.49
C VAL A 181 6.51 -6.62 -4.70
N MET A 182 7.20 -5.64 -5.29
CA MET A 182 6.73 -4.81 -6.41
C MET A 182 7.04 -5.44 -7.78
N THR A 183 6.45 -4.92 -8.86
CA THR A 183 6.69 -5.38 -10.24
C THR A 183 8.12 -5.10 -10.70
N SER A 184 8.58 -5.82 -11.73
CA SER A 184 9.88 -5.55 -12.38
C SER A 184 9.97 -4.12 -12.92
N ALA A 185 8.87 -3.56 -13.43
CA ALA A 185 8.82 -2.16 -13.85
C ALA A 185 9.02 -1.18 -12.67
N PHE A 186 8.39 -1.45 -11.52
CA PHE A 186 8.59 -0.65 -10.30
C PHE A 186 10.03 -0.75 -9.81
N GLN A 187 10.58 -1.96 -9.68
CA GLN A 187 11.97 -2.20 -9.25
C GLN A 187 12.98 -1.57 -10.22
N ALA A 188 12.73 -1.62 -11.53
CA ALA A 188 13.55 -0.97 -12.55
C ALA A 188 13.46 0.57 -12.52
N SER A 189 12.52 1.15 -11.76
CA SER A 189 12.44 2.60 -11.51
C SER A 189 13.15 3.05 -10.22
N LEU A 190 13.77 2.12 -9.47
CA LEU A 190 14.50 2.39 -8.23
C LEU A 190 16.02 2.31 -8.45
N GLN A 191 16.77 3.26 -7.89
CA GLN A 191 18.22 3.35 -8.04
C GLN A 191 18.94 2.20 -7.32
N GLY A 192 19.83 1.49 -8.03
CA GLY A 192 20.74 0.48 -7.46
C GLY A 192 20.17 -0.94 -7.32
N GLY A 193 18.87 -1.17 -7.52
CA GLY A 193 18.27 -2.51 -7.50
C GLY A 193 18.25 -3.14 -8.89
N LEU A 194 17.10 -3.68 -9.30
CA LEU A 194 16.89 -4.22 -10.65
C LEU A 194 17.25 -3.22 -11.76
N ALA A 195 17.12 -1.91 -11.51
CA ALA A 195 17.60 -0.86 -12.41
C ALA A 195 19.15 -0.77 -12.55
N SER A 196 19.94 -1.63 -11.93
CA SER A 196 21.35 -1.82 -12.29
C SER A 196 21.54 -2.92 -13.35
N ILE A 197 20.62 -3.88 -13.36
CA ILE A 197 20.64 -5.13 -14.14
C ILE A 197 20.02 -4.91 -15.53
N THR A 198 18.84 -4.30 -15.60
CA THR A 198 17.99 -4.28 -16.82
C THR A 198 18.20 -3.06 -17.73
N ARG A 199 19.25 -2.26 -17.50
CA ARG A 199 19.48 -1.00 -18.23
C ARG A 199 20.41 -1.20 -19.41
N GLY A 200 19.95 -0.84 -20.61
CA GLY A 200 20.70 -1.03 -21.85
C GLY A 200 20.51 -2.43 -22.46
N GLN A 201 19.64 -3.27 -21.88
CA GLN A 201 19.15 -4.45 -22.57
C GLN A 201 18.35 -4.05 -23.82
N PRO A 202 18.27 -4.91 -24.85
CA PRO A 202 17.49 -4.60 -26.04
C PRO A 202 16.00 -4.51 -25.69
N LEU A 203 15.25 -3.65 -26.38
CA LEU A 203 13.82 -3.48 -26.10
C LEU A 203 13.02 -4.71 -26.56
N HIS A 204 13.05 -4.99 -27.86
CA HIS A 204 12.24 -6.01 -28.52
C HIS A 204 12.85 -7.41 -28.36
N VAL A 205 12.11 -8.31 -27.72
CA VAL A 205 12.39 -9.75 -27.72
C VAL A 205 12.32 -10.26 -29.16
N SER A 206 13.37 -10.93 -29.61
CA SER A 206 13.63 -11.26 -31.01
C SER A 206 14.04 -12.72 -31.17
N HIS A 207 14.15 -13.20 -32.41
CA HIS A 207 14.84 -14.46 -32.69
C HIS A 207 16.25 -14.46 -32.09
N GLY A 208 16.60 -15.49 -31.31
CA GLY A 208 17.90 -15.63 -30.65
C GLY A 208 18.04 -14.84 -29.35
N SER A 209 16.99 -14.17 -28.88
CA SER A 209 16.99 -13.44 -27.61
C SER A 209 17.11 -14.39 -26.41
N GLN A 210 18.07 -14.12 -25.53
CA GLN A 210 18.16 -14.74 -24.20
C GLN A 210 17.35 -13.89 -23.22
N ILE A 211 16.43 -14.48 -22.49
CA ILE A 211 15.49 -13.79 -21.59
C ILE A 211 15.38 -14.50 -20.24
N THR A 212 15.01 -13.77 -19.19
CA THR A 212 14.47 -14.35 -17.96
C THR A 212 12.97 -14.06 -17.86
N LEU A 213 12.16 -15.10 -17.71
CA LEU A 213 10.70 -14.99 -17.60
C LEU A 213 10.30 -14.95 -16.12
N ARG A 214 9.76 -13.83 -15.66
CA ARG A 214 9.25 -13.65 -14.29
C ARG A 214 7.74 -13.72 -14.25
N HIS A 215 7.20 -14.35 -13.20
CA HIS A 215 5.78 -14.37 -12.92
C HIS A 215 5.29 -13.00 -12.42
N SER A 216 4.21 -12.46 -13.01
CA SER A 216 3.86 -11.04 -12.86
C SER A 216 2.99 -10.72 -11.64
N HIS A 217 2.22 -11.69 -11.15
CA HIS A 217 1.24 -11.52 -10.06
C HIS A 217 1.59 -12.38 -8.84
N GLY A 218 0.98 -12.12 -7.68
CA GLY A 218 1.23 -12.90 -6.47
C GLY A 218 2.71 -12.91 -6.03
N ARG A 219 3.26 -14.11 -5.79
CA ARG A 219 4.65 -14.34 -5.38
C ARG A 219 5.64 -14.14 -6.53
N THR A 220 6.82 -13.60 -6.20
CA THR A 220 7.95 -13.55 -7.12
C THR A 220 8.60 -14.90 -7.34
N CYS A 221 8.66 -15.30 -8.60
CA CYS A 221 9.51 -16.36 -9.09
C CYS A 221 9.80 -16.20 -10.59
N TRP A 222 10.89 -16.82 -11.05
CA TRP A 222 11.28 -16.90 -12.44
C TRP A 222 11.08 -18.34 -12.95
N LEU A 223 10.72 -18.48 -14.22
CA LEU A 223 10.65 -19.78 -14.91
C LEU A 223 12.06 -20.40 -14.93
N HIS A 224 12.20 -21.58 -14.34
CA HIS A 224 13.48 -22.18 -13.99
C HIS A 224 13.51 -23.64 -14.43
N SER A 225 14.68 -24.15 -14.82
CA SER A 225 14.84 -25.57 -15.14
C SER A 225 16.26 -26.04 -14.84
N HIS A 226 16.40 -27.17 -14.16
CA HIS A 226 17.69 -27.72 -13.75
C HIS A 226 17.79 -29.20 -14.18
N ALA A 227 18.98 -29.80 -14.20
CA ALA A 227 19.22 -31.10 -14.86
C ALA A 227 18.40 -32.31 -14.32
N HIS A 228 17.82 -32.21 -13.11
CA HIS A 228 16.96 -33.24 -12.53
C HIS A 228 15.65 -33.43 -13.31
N VAL A 229 15.05 -34.60 -13.16
CA VAL A 229 13.85 -35.06 -13.88
C VAL A 229 12.68 -35.30 -12.93
N TYR A 230 11.44 -35.29 -13.43
CA TYR A 230 10.27 -35.66 -12.63
C TYR A 230 10.35 -37.13 -12.17
N PRO A 231 9.85 -37.47 -10.97
CA PRO A 231 9.86 -38.86 -10.50
C PRO A 231 8.88 -39.71 -11.33
N VAL A 232 9.31 -40.87 -11.83
CA VAL A 232 8.54 -41.74 -12.76
C VAL A 232 7.11 -42.00 -12.28
N ARG A 233 6.90 -42.09 -10.96
CA ARG A 233 5.60 -41.98 -10.31
C ARG A 233 5.67 -40.98 -9.16
N TYR A 234 4.62 -40.20 -8.99
CA TYR A 234 4.41 -39.34 -7.83
C TYR A 234 3.95 -40.15 -6.62
N THR A 235 3.95 -39.51 -5.44
CA THR A 235 3.53 -40.13 -4.16
C THR A 235 2.05 -40.50 -4.10
N ASP A 236 1.22 -39.99 -5.02
CA ASP A 236 -0.19 -40.35 -5.18
C ASP A 236 -0.42 -41.51 -6.17
N GLY A 237 0.66 -42.08 -6.72
CA GLY A 237 0.63 -43.20 -7.66
C GLY A 237 0.47 -42.82 -9.14
N ARG A 238 0.21 -41.54 -9.48
CA ARG A 238 0.16 -41.09 -10.88
C ARG A 238 1.56 -41.18 -11.51
N GLY A 239 1.60 -41.52 -12.81
CA GLY A 239 2.83 -41.48 -13.60
C GLY A 239 3.18 -40.04 -14.04
N SER A 240 4.47 -39.77 -14.22
CA SER A 240 4.98 -38.54 -14.85
C SER A 240 5.65 -38.85 -16.20
N SER A 241 6.08 -37.81 -16.90
CA SER A 241 6.85 -37.93 -18.14
C SER A 241 8.28 -38.46 -17.97
N HIS A 242 8.82 -38.38 -16.75
CA HIS A 242 10.25 -38.50 -16.43
C HIS A 242 11.19 -37.54 -17.22
N GLN A 243 10.67 -36.46 -17.79
CA GLN A 243 11.45 -35.42 -18.46
C GLN A 243 12.06 -34.43 -17.45
N GLN A 244 12.89 -33.48 -17.93
CA GLN A 244 13.56 -32.49 -17.08
C GLN A 244 12.53 -31.56 -16.41
N GLN A 245 12.70 -31.29 -15.11
CA GLN A 245 11.78 -30.47 -14.34
C GLN A 245 11.75 -29.01 -14.82
N VAL A 246 10.55 -28.41 -14.85
CA VAL A 246 10.36 -26.97 -14.99
C VAL A 246 9.57 -26.45 -13.79
N THR A 247 10.06 -25.38 -13.18
CA THR A 247 9.57 -24.86 -11.91
C THR A 247 9.53 -23.33 -11.93
N CYS A 248 8.98 -22.74 -10.87
CA CYS A 248 9.10 -21.31 -10.62
C CYS A 248 9.98 -21.09 -9.37
N TYR A 249 11.21 -20.62 -9.58
CA TYR A 249 12.22 -20.45 -8.53
C TYR A 249 12.23 -18.99 -8.02
N SER A 250 12.31 -18.79 -6.71
CA SER A 250 12.14 -17.46 -6.08
C SER A 250 13.41 -16.62 -5.97
N PHE A 251 14.51 -17.02 -6.63
CA PHE A 251 15.77 -16.28 -6.67
C PHE A 251 16.32 -16.21 -8.11
N LYS A 252 17.21 -15.24 -8.37
CA LYS A 252 17.95 -15.12 -9.63
C LYS A 252 19.01 -16.21 -9.71
N ASP A 253 19.09 -16.89 -10.85
CA ASP A 253 19.98 -18.02 -11.10
C ASP A 253 20.32 -18.08 -12.61
N VAL A 254 21.45 -18.68 -12.98
CA VAL A 254 21.80 -18.93 -14.40
C VAL A 254 20.81 -19.88 -15.09
N ASN A 255 20.14 -20.74 -14.32
CA ASN A 255 19.08 -21.66 -14.76
C ASN A 255 17.70 -20.98 -14.92
N ASN A 256 17.62 -19.65 -14.83
CA ASN A 256 16.41 -18.87 -15.13
C ASN A 256 16.42 -18.30 -16.56
N TRP A 257 17.50 -18.51 -17.33
CA TRP A 257 17.65 -17.98 -18.69
C TRP A 257 17.05 -18.95 -19.73
N TRP A 258 16.32 -18.38 -20.69
CA TRP A 258 15.70 -19.08 -21.81
C TRP A 258 16.04 -18.38 -23.13
N ILE A 259 16.22 -19.13 -24.22
CA ILE A 259 16.47 -18.60 -25.55
C ILE A 259 15.18 -18.69 -26.37
N VAL A 260 14.71 -17.55 -26.85
CA VAL A 260 13.56 -17.45 -27.77
C VAL A 260 14.01 -17.78 -29.18
N LYS A 261 13.33 -18.73 -29.81
CA LYS A 261 13.69 -19.26 -31.13
C LYS A 261 12.42 -19.40 -31.98
N ARG A 262 12.49 -19.14 -33.29
CA ARG A 262 11.40 -19.48 -34.22
C ARG A 262 11.54 -20.95 -34.65
N PRO A 263 10.44 -21.67 -34.91
CA PRO A 263 10.48 -23.11 -35.18
C PRO A 263 11.18 -23.48 -36.51
N ASP A 264 11.09 -22.60 -37.50
CA ASP A 264 11.65 -22.73 -38.86
C ASP A 264 13.14 -22.37 -38.97
N GLN A 265 13.67 -21.55 -38.06
CA GLN A 265 15.06 -21.12 -38.09
C GLN A 265 15.97 -22.13 -37.37
N ALA A 266 17.19 -22.34 -37.88
CA ALA A 266 18.13 -23.34 -37.35
C ALA A 266 19.22 -22.76 -36.44
N SER A 267 19.67 -21.53 -36.69
CA SER A 267 20.62 -20.82 -35.81
C SER A 267 19.94 -20.40 -34.50
N LEU A 268 20.75 -19.96 -33.53
CA LEU A 268 20.32 -19.36 -32.27
C LEU A 268 20.86 -17.92 -32.10
N ALA A 269 21.61 -17.40 -33.08
CA ALA A 269 22.08 -16.02 -33.08
C ALA A 269 20.95 -15.05 -33.48
N VAL A 270 21.11 -13.79 -33.07
CA VAL A 270 20.19 -12.70 -33.44
C VAL A 270 20.59 -12.12 -34.80
N THR A 271 19.61 -11.97 -35.70
CA THR A 271 19.82 -11.37 -37.03
C THR A 271 20.11 -9.87 -36.93
N ASN A 272 20.70 -9.31 -37.99
CA ASN A 272 20.81 -7.86 -38.18
C ASN A 272 20.09 -7.47 -39.49
N PRO A 273 18.94 -6.77 -39.44
CA PRO A 273 18.22 -6.31 -38.25
C PRO A 273 17.61 -7.46 -37.42
N PRO A 274 17.35 -7.26 -36.11
CA PRO A 274 16.71 -8.25 -35.26
C PRO A 274 15.28 -8.58 -35.71
N ASP A 275 14.97 -9.87 -35.82
CA ASP A 275 13.65 -10.41 -36.10
C ASP A 275 12.79 -10.39 -34.82
N ALA A 276 12.13 -9.27 -34.56
CA ALA A 276 11.31 -9.05 -33.36
C ALA A 276 10.05 -9.94 -33.33
N ILE A 277 9.80 -10.58 -32.19
CA ILE A 277 8.62 -11.41 -31.96
C ILE A 277 7.40 -10.52 -31.70
N ARG A 278 6.28 -10.84 -32.35
CA ARG A 278 5.01 -10.09 -32.30
C ARG A 278 3.92 -10.85 -31.57
N HIS A 279 2.81 -10.17 -31.28
CA HIS A 279 1.60 -10.84 -30.85
C HIS A 279 1.14 -11.89 -31.89
N GLY A 280 0.81 -13.09 -31.42
CA GLY A 280 0.30 -14.20 -32.24
C GLY A 280 1.40 -15.11 -32.80
N ASP A 281 2.67 -14.68 -32.77
CA ASP A 281 3.81 -15.48 -33.19
C ASP A 281 3.94 -16.78 -32.39
N VAL A 282 4.43 -17.83 -33.04
CA VAL A 282 4.77 -19.12 -32.43
C VAL A 282 6.28 -19.23 -32.28
N VAL A 283 6.72 -19.55 -31.07
CA VAL A 283 8.14 -19.68 -30.69
C VAL A 283 8.41 -21.01 -29.97
N GLN A 284 9.67 -21.42 -29.98
CA GLN A 284 10.25 -22.40 -29.07
C GLN A 284 11.03 -21.64 -27.99
N LEU A 285 10.92 -22.09 -26.74
CA LEU A 285 11.72 -21.59 -25.61
C LEU A 285 12.73 -22.66 -25.21
N LEU A 286 14.01 -22.43 -25.46
CA LEU A 286 15.08 -23.37 -25.08
C LEU A 286 15.68 -22.94 -23.73
N HIS A 287 15.77 -23.84 -22.75
CA HIS A 287 16.46 -23.51 -21.49
C HIS A 287 17.96 -23.26 -21.76
N GLY A 288 18.50 -22.13 -21.29
CA GLY A 288 19.81 -21.61 -21.69
C GLY A 288 20.97 -22.58 -21.42
N ILE A 289 21.01 -23.18 -20.23
CA ILE A 289 22.12 -24.09 -19.83
C ILE A 289 21.95 -25.49 -20.43
N THR A 290 20.74 -26.09 -20.38
CA THR A 290 20.55 -27.48 -20.86
C THR A 290 20.24 -27.58 -22.36
N SER A 291 19.92 -26.46 -23.03
CA SER A 291 19.52 -26.37 -24.45
C SER A 291 18.29 -27.23 -24.83
N ARG A 292 17.48 -27.64 -23.85
CA ARG A 292 16.25 -28.42 -24.05
C ARG A 292 15.05 -27.50 -24.19
N ALA A 293 14.06 -27.89 -25.00
CA ALA A 293 12.89 -27.07 -25.29
C ALA A 293 11.80 -27.22 -24.21
N LEU A 294 11.17 -26.10 -23.83
CA LEU A 294 9.97 -26.05 -23.00
C LEU A 294 8.83 -26.80 -23.71
N ASN A 295 8.26 -27.79 -23.03
CA ASN A 295 7.33 -28.76 -23.58
C ASN A 295 6.14 -28.93 -22.63
N SER A 296 4.96 -29.23 -23.17
CA SER A 296 3.83 -29.73 -22.39
C SER A 296 3.10 -30.82 -23.16
N HIS A 297 2.38 -31.69 -22.46
CA HIS A 297 1.73 -32.88 -23.04
C HIS A 297 0.67 -33.43 -22.08
N ASP A 298 -0.35 -34.09 -22.62
CA ASP A 298 -1.54 -34.54 -21.86
C ASP A 298 -1.27 -35.88 -21.13
N VAL A 299 -0.52 -35.80 -20.03
CA VAL A 299 -0.27 -36.88 -19.07
C VAL A 299 -1.25 -36.75 -17.88
N ALA A 300 -1.24 -37.68 -16.91
CA ALA A 300 -2.13 -37.68 -15.73
C ALA A 300 -1.99 -36.45 -14.78
N ALA A 301 -1.17 -35.48 -15.15
CA ALA A 301 -1.16 -34.10 -14.68
C ALA A 301 -0.85 -33.18 -15.89
N PRO A 302 -1.33 -31.92 -15.92
CA PRO A 302 -0.95 -30.93 -16.93
C PRO A 302 0.50 -30.45 -16.72
N GLU A 303 1.45 -31.35 -16.97
CA GLU A 303 2.87 -31.19 -16.71
C GLU A 303 3.53 -30.22 -17.71
N VAL A 304 4.46 -29.41 -17.23
CA VAL A 304 5.36 -28.59 -18.06
C VAL A 304 6.77 -29.07 -17.80
N SER A 305 7.51 -29.35 -18.86
CA SER A 305 8.79 -30.05 -18.82
C SER A 305 9.81 -29.41 -19.78
N CYS A 306 11.08 -29.77 -19.62
CA CYS A 306 12.09 -29.57 -20.63
C CYS A 306 12.28 -30.91 -21.36
N TYR A 307 11.93 -30.96 -22.65
CA TYR A 307 11.88 -32.20 -23.43
C TYR A 307 13.21 -32.95 -23.41
N ILE A 308 13.14 -34.27 -23.22
CA ILE A 308 14.26 -35.20 -23.35
C ILE A 308 13.86 -36.24 -24.39
N ASP A 309 14.66 -36.35 -25.45
CA ASP A 309 14.50 -37.45 -26.39
C ASP A 309 15.05 -38.73 -25.77
N TYR A 310 14.15 -39.63 -25.37
CA TYR A 310 14.46 -40.96 -24.88
C TYR A 310 14.41 -42.03 -25.99
N ASN A 311 14.32 -41.64 -27.27
CA ASN A 311 14.03 -42.52 -28.40
C ASN A 311 12.71 -43.30 -28.21
N VAL A 312 11.70 -42.61 -27.66
CA VAL A 312 10.34 -43.10 -27.40
C VAL A 312 9.39 -42.44 -28.40
N SER A 313 8.30 -43.11 -28.77
CA SER A 313 7.37 -42.70 -29.83
C SER A 313 6.48 -41.48 -29.53
N MET A 314 6.90 -40.56 -28.66
CA MET A 314 6.23 -39.29 -28.39
C MET A 314 7.04 -38.15 -29.00
N SER A 315 6.51 -37.50 -30.03
CA SER A 315 7.09 -36.28 -30.59
C SER A 315 7.04 -35.14 -29.59
N ALA A 316 8.09 -34.31 -29.55
CA ALA A 316 8.12 -33.11 -28.72
C ALA A 316 6.98 -32.14 -29.09
N GLN A 317 6.21 -31.71 -28.09
CA GLN A 317 5.19 -30.67 -28.19
C GLN A 317 5.74 -29.43 -27.48
N ASN A 318 6.45 -28.60 -28.26
CA ASN A 318 7.32 -27.54 -27.75
C ASN A 318 7.07 -26.16 -28.37
N LEU A 319 5.90 -25.99 -28.99
CA LEU A 319 5.49 -24.77 -29.68
C LEU A 319 4.57 -23.94 -28.77
N TRP A 320 4.93 -22.67 -28.57
CA TRP A 320 4.22 -21.74 -27.71
C TRP A 320 3.87 -20.47 -28.46
N ARG A 321 2.60 -20.08 -28.48
CA ARG A 321 2.10 -18.83 -29.06
C ARG A 321 2.22 -17.69 -28.05
N VAL A 322 2.69 -16.53 -28.49
CA VAL A 322 2.88 -15.35 -27.64
C VAL A 322 1.64 -14.45 -27.67
N GLU A 323 0.91 -14.39 -26.56
CA GLU A 323 -0.23 -13.47 -26.40
C GLU A 323 0.16 -12.25 -25.57
N ILE A 324 0.19 -11.06 -26.17
CA ILE A 324 0.46 -9.82 -25.45
C ILE A 324 -0.85 -9.30 -24.85
N VAL A 325 -0.88 -9.22 -23.52
CA VAL A 325 -2.08 -8.92 -22.71
C VAL A 325 -2.33 -7.41 -22.63
N ASN A 326 -1.27 -6.61 -22.52
CA ASN A 326 -1.32 -5.14 -22.44
C ASN A 326 -0.89 -4.48 -23.76
N ARG A 327 -1.37 -4.99 -24.90
CA ARG A 327 -1.09 -4.44 -26.22
C ARG A 327 -2.01 -3.27 -26.56
N ASP A 328 -1.46 -2.26 -27.23
CA ASP A 328 -2.25 -1.14 -27.79
C ASP A 328 -2.84 -1.47 -29.18
N ASN A 329 -2.24 -2.44 -29.90
CA ASN A 329 -2.66 -2.89 -31.23
C ASN A 329 -2.26 -4.36 -31.47
N GLU A 330 -2.80 -4.98 -32.53
CA GLU A 330 -2.46 -6.38 -32.89
C GLU A 330 -1.03 -6.53 -33.44
N ASP A 331 -0.46 -5.46 -34.01
CA ASP A 331 0.93 -5.42 -34.49
C ASP A 331 2.01 -5.35 -33.38
N ALA A 332 1.59 -5.34 -32.11
CA ALA A 332 2.48 -5.12 -30.97
C ALA A 332 3.66 -6.11 -30.91
N THR A 333 4.84 -5.57 -30.63
CA THR A 333 6.06 -6.34 -30.39
C THR A 333 6.18 -6.75 -28.92
N TRP A 334 6.85 -7.87 -28.68
CA TRP A 334 7.13 -8.34 -27.32
C TRP A 334 8.31 -7.54 -26.74
N ASP A 335 8.02 -6.57 -25.88
CA ASP A 335 9.01 -5.71 -25.24
C ASP A 335 9.40 -6.19 -23.84
N SER A 336 10.71 -6.19 -23.56
CA SER A 336 11.22 -6.45 -22.21
C SER A 336 10.78 -5.37 -21.21
N ILE A 337 10.56 -5.77 -19.95
CA ILE A 337 9.96 -5.02 -18.83
C ILE A 337 8.50 -4.59 -19.07
N ARG A 338 8.13 -4.17 -20.29
CA ARG A 338 6.84 -3.56 -20.62
C ARG A 338 5.73 -4.55 -20.93
N SER A 339 5.99 -5.57 -21.75
CA SER A 339 4.94 -6.50 -22.17
C SER A 339 4.63 -7.51 -21.06
N LEU A 340 3.34 -7.61 -20.77
CA LEU A 340 2.75 -8.71 -20.01
C LEU A 340 2.25 -9.73 -21.03
N VAL A 341 2.75 -10.96 -20.98
CA VAL A 341 2.45 -11.99 -21.98
C VAL A 341 1.88 -13.26 -21.36
N ARG A 342 1.03 -13.97 -22.11
CA ARG A 342 0.77 -15.40 -21.92
C ARG A 342 1.52 -16.19 -22.96
N LEU A 343 1.91 -17.41 -22.58
CA LEU A 343 2.50 -18.40 -23.48
C LEU A 343 1.49 -19.53 -23.62
N ILE A 344 0.87 -19.66 -24.80
CA ILE A 344 -0.19 -20.63 -25.07
C ILE A 344 0.39 -21.82 -25.83
N HIS A 345 0.31 -23.00 -25.24
CA HIS A 345 0.78 -24.24 -25.85
C HIS A 345 -0.05 -24.54 -27.10
N VAL A 346 0.61 -24.72 -28.25
CA VAL A 346 -0.08 -24.79 -29.56
C VAL A 346 -0.93 -26.06 -29.70
N ASP A 347 -0.43 -27.21 -29.25
CA ASP A 347 -1.11 -28.50 -29.42
C ASP A 347 -2.30 -28.71 -28.49
N SER A 348 -2.31 -28.09 -27.30
CA SER A 348 -3.36 -28.30 -26.27
C SER A 348 -4.23 -27.07 -25.97
N GLY A 349 -3.83 -25.88 -26.42
CA GLY A 349 -4.50 -24.61 -26.11
C GLY A 349 -4.33 -24.13 -24.66
N SER A 350 -3.60 -24.86 -23.81
CA SER A 350 -3.34 -24.48 -22.43
C SER A 350 -2.37 -23.30 -22.31
N ALA A 351 -2.55 -22.45 -21.30
CA ALA A 351 -1.59 -21.40 -20.95
C ALA A 351 -0.55 -21.89 -19.93
N LEU A 352 0.70 -21.45 -20.09
CA LEU A 352 1.77 -21.61 -19.09
C LEU A 352 1.39 -20.85 -17.82
N ARG A 353 1.20 -21.56 -16.71
CA ARG A 353 0.66 -21.02 -15.46
C ARG A 353 1.50 -21.38 -14.24
N PHE A 354 1.71 -20.41 -13.35
CA PHE A 354 2.12 -20.67 -11.96
C PHE A 354 0.94 -21.25 -11.16
N SER A 355 1.07 -22.43 -10.54
CA SER A 355 -0.07 -23.06 -9.84
C SER A 355 -0.27 -22.57 -8.39
N GLY A 356 0.69 -21.81 -7.86
CA GLY A 356 0.75 -21.42 -6.45
C GLY A 356 1.23 -22.53 -5.50
N ARG A 357 1.33 -23.78 -5.95
CA ARG A 357 1.76 -24.92 -5.12
C ARG A 357 3.28 -24.98 -5.02
N GLN A 358 3.75 -25.50 -3.89
CA GLN A 358 5.15 -25.83 -3.66
C GLN A 358 5.38 -27.33 -3.90
N LEU A 359 6.44 -27.68 -4.60
CA LEU A 359 6.79 -29.07 -4.87
C LEU A 359 7.35 -29.76 -3.60
N PRO A 360 7.24 -31.10 -3.50
CA PRO A 360 7.95 -31.87 -2.48
C PRO A 360 9.48 -31.78 -2.63
N SER A 361 10.20 -32.47 -1.76
CA SER A 361 11.68 -32.47 -1.74
C SER A 361 12.35 -32.90 -3.05
N TRP A 362 11.69 -33.74 -3.87
CA TRP A 362 12.17 -34.12 -5.20
C TRP A 362 12.24 -32.95 -6.20
N GLY A 363 11.49 -31.88 -5.95
CA GLY A 363 11.50 -30.61 -6.69
C GLY A 363 12.14 -29.47 -5.90
N PHE A 364 13.01 -29.80 -4.93
CA PHE A 364 13.80 -28.87 -4.12
C PHE A 364 12.97 -27.78 -3.41
N HIS A 365 11.70 -28.06 -3.13
CA HIS A 365 10.73 -27.10 -2.59
C HIS A 365 10.58 -25.80 -3.42
N GLN A 366 10.86 -25.87 -4.72
CA GLN A 366 10.53 -24.85 -5.70
C GLN A 366 9.01 -24.86 -6.00
N HIS A 367 8.47 -23.86 -6.69
CA HIS A 367 7.03 -23.81 -7.00
C HIS A 367 6.69 -24.54 -8.30
N GLU A 368 5.48 -25.07 -8.38
CA GLU A 368 4.95 -25.83 -9.51
C GLU A 368 4.50 -24.91 -10.67
N VAL A 369 4.83 -25.31 -11.91
CA VAL A 369 4.39 -24.68 -13.16
C VAL A 369 3.62 -25.73 -13.97
N VAL A 370 2.47 -25.33 -14.52
CA VAL A 370 1.50 -26.22 -15.19
C VAL A 370 0.98 -25.62 -16.49
N ALA A 371 0.40 -26.45 -17.35
CA ALA A 371 -0.28 -26.03 -18.57
C ALA A 371 -1.81 -26.02 -18.36
N ASP A 372 -2.33 -24.92 -17.82
CA ASP A 372 -3.74 -24.78 -17.44
C ASP A 372 -4.63 -24.44 -18.64
N LYS A 373 -5.79 -25.11 -18.76
CA LYS A 373 -6.81 -24.80 -19.78
C LYS A 373 -7.56 -23.49 -19.47
N VAL A 374 -7.46 -22.95 -18.25
CA VAL A 374 -8.00 -21.64 -17.85
C VAL A 374 -7.05 -20.49 -18.26
N VAL A 375 -7.00 -20.20 -19.55
CA VAL A 375 -6.09 -19.21 -20.17
C VAL A 375 -6.20 -17.81 -19.56
N THR A 376 -7.39 -17.36 -19.16
CA THR A 376 -7.61 -15.96 -18.74
C THR A 376 -7.14 -15.63 -17.31
N HIS A 377 -6.61 -16.60 -16.55
CA HIS A 377 -6.20 -16.41 -15.15
C HIS A 377 -5.01 -15.43 -14.99
N GLN A 378 -4.90 -14.72 -13.86
CA GLN A 378 -3.79 -13.79 -13.60
C GLN A 378 -2.43 -14.49 -13.53
N ASP A 379 -2.40 -15.72 -13.01
CA ASP A 379 -1.18 -16.54 -12.89
C ASP A 379 -0.62 -17.08 -14.22
N THR A 380 -1.26 -16.76 -15.35
CA THR A 380 -0.75 -17.10 -16.70
C THR A 380 0.14 -16.00 -17.28
N ILE A 381 0.32 -14.90 -16.54
CA ILE A 381 0.89 -13.66 -17.05
C ILE A 381 2.36 -13.54 -16.63
N TRP A 382 3.25 -13.59 -17.62
CA TRP A 382 4.69 -13.52 -17.47
C TRP A 382 5.24 -12.20 -18.04
N ASN A 383 6.40 -11.79 -17.55
CA ASN A 383 7.11 -10.59 -17.98
C ASN A 383 8.58 -10.97 -18.27
N VAL A 384 9.16 -10.41 -19.33
CA VAL A 384 10.60 -10.56 -19.60
C VAL A 384 11.33 -9.53 -18.77
N GLU A 385 12.02 -9.97 -17.72
CA GLU A 385 12.71 -9.07 -16.80
C GLU A 385 14.09 -8.68 -17.34
N GLU A 386 14.97 -9.68 -17.53
CA GLU A 386 16.30 -9.49 -18.12
C GLU A 386 16.29 -9.98 -19.57
N HIS A 387 17.04 -9.29 -20.44
CA HIS A 387 17.10 -9.61 -21.87
C HIS A 387 18.50 -9.36 -22.45
N ARG A 388 18.97 -10.24 -23.34
CA ARG A 388 20.25 -10.15 -24.06
C ARG A 388 20.08 -10.70 -25.48
N TYR A 389 20.85 -10.19 -26.44
CA TYR A 389 20.96 -10.78 -27.77
C TYR A 389 22.11 -11.80 -27.81
N THR A 390 21.83 -13.02 -28.27
CA THR A 390 22.86 -14.03 -28.56
C THR A 390 23.75 -13.58 -29.72
N LYS A 391 25.06 -13.52 -29.50
CA LYS A 391 26.07 -13.15 -30.52
C LYS A 391 26.85 -14.36 -31.05
N ALA A 392 27.26 -15.27 -30.16
CA ALA A 392 28.01 -16.46 -30.53
C ALA A 392 27.08 -17.57 -31.05
N GLU A 393 27.47 -18.25 -32.13
CA GLU A 393 26.77 -19.48 -32.57
C GLU A 393 27.20 -20.70 -31.75
N ASP A 394 28.50 -20.80 -31.39
CA ASP A 394 29.00 -21.92 -30.59
C ASP A 394 28.30 -22.00 -29.23
N ARG A 395 27.86 -23.21 -28.90
CA ARG A 395 27.25 -23.56 -27.63
C ARG A 395 28.20 -23.29 -26.46
N ARG A 396 29.48 -23.63 -26.58
CA ARG A 396 30.44 -23.48 -25.46
C ARG A 396 30.79 -22.03 -25.16
N GLU A 397 30.73 -21.17 -26.17
CA GLU A 397 30.90 -19.73 -26.00
C GLU A 397 29.66 -19.11 -25.34
N ARG A 398 28.45 -19.45 -25.79
CA ARG A 398 27.19 -19.03 -25.14
C ARG A 398 27.07 -19.48 -23.68
N GLU A 399 27.44 -20.73 -23.38
CA GLU A 399 27.46 -21.25 -22.01
C GLU A 399 28.46 -20.48 -21.11
N ARG A 400 29.53 -19.91 -21.69
CA ARG A 400 30.46 -19.02 -20.97
C ARG A 400 29.91 -17.61 -20.83
N GLU A 401 29.37 -17.01 -21.90
CA GLU A 401 28.73 -15.68 -21.85
C GLU A 401 27.62 -15.60 -20.79
N LEU A 402 26.81 -16.66 -20.66
CA LEU A 402 25.77 -16.76 -19.62
C LEU A 402 26.33 -16.74 -18.19
N VAL A 403 27.52 -17.30 -17.98
CA VAL A 403 28.16 -17.45 -16.65
C VAL A 403 29.07 -16.25 -16.30
N SER A 404 29.70 -15.59 -17.28
CA SER A 404 30.74 -14.58 -17.04
C SER A 404 30.27 -13.11 -17.15
N ALA A 405 29.00 -12.85 -17.41
CA ALA A 405 28.51 -11.52 -17.74
C ALA A 405 28.17 -10.64 -16.52
N GLU A 406 29.20 -10.00 -15.96
CA GLU A 406 29.05 -8.83 -15.08
C GLU A 406 28.42 -7.64 -15.82
N MET A 407 27.69 -6.77 -15.11
CA MET A 407 26.77 -5.78 -15.69
C MET A 407 27.18 -4.34 -15.37
N ILE A 408 27.31 -3.48 -16.39
CA ILE A 408 27.56 -2.03 -16.24
C ILE A 408 26.61 -1.22 -17.17
N PRO A 409 25.71 -0.36 -16.64
CA PRO A 409 24.57 0.19 -17.38
C PRO A 409 24.68 1.66 -17.85
N THR A 410 23.76 2.12 -18.72
CA THR A 410 23.80 3.48 -19.33
C THR A 410 22.52 4.36 -19.30
N ALA A 411 21.28 3.85 -19.20
CA ALA A 411 20.06 4.70 -19.30
C ALA A 411 18.89 4.25 -18.40
N VAL A 412 18.01 5.16 -17.93
CA VAL A 412 17.10 4.95 -16.77
C VAL A 412 15.62 4.79 -17.13
N THR A 413 14.98 3.75 -16.61
CA THR A 413 13.52 3.49 -16.63
C THR A 413 12.72 4.46 -15.74
N GLN A 414 11.58 4.95 -16.22
CA GLN A 414 10.70 5.88 -15.52
C GLN A 414 9.26 5.35 -15.43
N LEU A 415 8.57 5.64 -14.33
CA LEU A 415 7.15 5.36 -14.10
C LEU A 415 6.45 6.60 -13.54
N SER A 416 5.16 6.75 -13.87
CA SER A 416 4.33 7.83 -13.29
C SER A 416 4.05 7.60 -11.81
N PHE A 417 3.75 8.68 -11.08
CA PHE A 417 3.30 8.59 -9.69
C PHE A 417 2.07 7.69 -9.56
N TRP A 418 1.08 7.83 -10.45
CA TRP A 418 -0.16 7.06 -10.39
C TRP A 418 0.05 5.55 -10.58
N ALA A 419 0.97 5.14 -11.47
CA ALA A 419 1.32 3.73 -11.61
C ALA A 419 1.93 3.17 -10.31
N LYS A 420 2.92 3.87 -9.74
CA LYS A 420 3.54 3.49 -8.46
C LYS A 420 2.55 3.50 -7.28
N PHE A 421 1.65 4.49 -7.24
CA PHE A 421 0.64 4.62 -6.21
C PHE A 421 -0.37 3.48 -6.27
N MET A 422 -0.96 3.21 -7.43
CA MET A 422 -1.96 2.15 -7.59
C MET A 422 -1.37 0.76 -7.32
N GLU A 423 -0.14 0.50 -7.77
CA GLU A 423 0.56 -0.75 -7.46
C GLU A 423 0.81 -0.89 -5.94
N LEU A 424 1.28 0.17 -5.29
CA LEU A 424 1.51 0.18 -3.84
C LEU A 424 0.21 -0.01 -3.04
N GLN A 425 -0.89 0.68 -3.38
CA GLN A 425 -2.19 0.49 -2.72
C GLN A 425 -2.70 -0.95 -2.91
N TYR A 426 -2.62 -1.48 -4.13
CA TYR A 426 -3.01 -2.87 -4.40
C TYR A 426 -2.19 -3.85 -3.57
N LYS A 427 -0.87 -3.64 -3.45
CA LYS A 427 0.00 -4.47 -2.61
C LYS A 427 -0.26 -4.28 -1.11
N MET A 428 -0.58 -3.07 -0.64
CA MET A 428 -0.96 -2.84 0.77
C MET A 428 -2.24 -3.61 1.16
N ILE A 429 -3.17 -3.80 0.22
CA ILE A 429 -4.39 -4.58 0.43
C ILE A 429 -4.13 -6.09 0.23
N ALA A 430 -3.53 -6.48 -0.89
CA ALA A 430 -3.40 -7.88 -1.31
C ALA A 430 -2.14 -8.59 -0.76
N HIS A 431 -1.22 -7.87 -0.13
CA HIS A 431 -0.08 -8.38 0.66
C HIS A 431 -0.06 -7.71 2.06
N ALA A 432 -1.23 -7.35 2.60
CA ALA A 432 -1.36 -7.23 4.05
C ALA A 432 -0.92 -8.58 4.66
N PRO A 433 0.13 -8.63 5.48
CA PRO A 433 0.57 -9.90 6.05
C PRO A 433 -0.49 -10.41 7.01
N ASP A 434 -0.90 -11.66 6.86
CA ASP A 434 -1.73 -12.34 7.87
C ASP A 434 -1.07 -12.16 9.23
N ALA A 435 -1.80 -11.56 10.18
CA ALA A 435 -1.27 -11.31 11.52
C ALA A 435 -0.80 -12.65 12.11
N PRO A 436 0.50 -12.82 12.44
CA PRO A 436 1.10 -14.14 12.57
C PRO A 436 0.37 -14.99 13.60
N SER A 437 -0.29 -16.04 13.12
CA SER A 437 -1.28 -16.80 13.87
C SER A 437 -0.62 -17.46 15.09
N GLY A 438 -1.07 -17.04 16.29
CA GLY A 438 -0.48 -17.48 17.55
C GLY A 438 0.61 -16.57 18.14
N HIS A 439 0.76 -15.32 17.69
CA HIS A 439 1.58 -14.34 18.43
C HIS A 439 1.12 -14.20 19.90
N MET A 440 2.05 -14.33 20.85
CA MET A 440 1.76 -14.48 22.29
C MET A 440 0.94 -13.33 22.90
N PHE A 441 0.99 -12.13 22.30
CA PHE A 441 0.25 -10.94 22.75
C PHE A 441 -0.85 -10.49 21.77
N ALA A 442 -1.27 -11.34 20.82
CA ALA A 442 -2.49 -11.08 20.05
C ALA A 442 -3.73 -11.10 20.96
N SER A 443 -4.78 -10.36 20.59
CA SER A 443 -6.06 -10.32 21.29
C SER A 443 -7.22 -10.21 20.31
N GLU A 444 -8.36 -10.81 20.64
CA GLU A 444 -9.54 -10.84 19.76
C GLU A 444 -10.41 -9.58 19.91
N PRO A 445 -11.16 -9.16 18.87
CA PRO A 445 -12.03 -7.97 18.95
C PRO A 445 -13.08 -8.00 20.06
N THR A 446 -13.47 -9.20 20.52
CA THR A 446 -14.39 -9.42 21.65
C THR A 446 -13.73 -9.22 23.02
N GLU A 447 -12.40 -9.30 23.12
CA GLU A 447 -11.64 -9.03 24.33
C GLU A 447 -11.49 -7.53 24.62
N TRP A 448 -11.47 -6.70 23.57
CA TRP A 448 -11.17 -5.27 23.69
C TRP A 448 -12.13 -4.50 24.61
N PRO A 449 -13.47 -4.66 24.55
CA PRO A 449 -14.38 -3.94 25.46
C PRO A 449 -14.27 -4.38 26.94
N LEU A 450 -13.73 -5.57 27.18
CA LEU A 450 -13.63 -6.19 28.51
C LEU A 450 -12.25 -6.02 29.17
N LEU A 451 -11.25 -5.52 28.44
CA LEU A 451 -9.85 -5.45 28.87
C LEU A 451 -9.31 -6.78 29.43
N SER A 452 -9.76 -7.93 28.90
CA SER A 452 -9.41 -9.26 29.43
C SER A 452 -7.93 -9.62 29.27
N ARG A 453 -7.20 -8.90 28.40
CA ARG A 453 -5.80 -9.12 28.07
C ARG A 453 -5.06 -7.79 27.97
N SER A 454 -3.80 -7.76 28.41
CA SER A 454 -2.87 -6.64 28.18
C SER A 454 -1.80 -7.04 27.18
N ILE A 455 -1.23 -6.06 26.48
CA ILE A 455 -0.13 -6.25 25.53
C ILE A 455 1.17 -5.81 26.19
N ALA A 456 2.15 -6.71 26.32
CA ALA A 456 3.46 -6.37 26.86
C ALA A 456 4.28 -5.62 25.80
N TYR A 457 4.66 -4.38 26.09
CA TYR A 457 5.46 -3.53 25.21
C TYR A 457 6.96 -3.69 25.46
N TRP A 458 7.36 -3.90 26.71
CA TRP A 458 8.77 -4.13 27.07
C TRP A 458 8.87 -4.89 28.38
N LEU A 459 9.85 -5.78 28.45
CA LEU A 459 10.28 -6.48 29.65
C LEU A 459 11.79 -6.21 29.80
N SER A 460 12.21 -5.75 30.98
CA SER A 460 13.62 -5.44 31.22
C SER A 460 14.48 -6.71 31.22
N PRO A 461 15.63 -6.73 30.53
CA PRO A 461 16.56 -7.86 30.56
C PRO A 461 17.36 -7.98 31.86
N HIS A 462 17.29 -6.98 32.75
CA HIS A 462 18.15 -6.84 33.93
C HIS A 462 17.42 -6.51 35.24
N SER A 463 16.09 -6.35 35.20
CA SER A 463 15.27 -6.00 36.37
C SER A 463 13.82 -6.45 36.17
N ASN A 464 12.99 -6.36 37.21
CA ASN A 464 11.56 -6.68 37.11
C ASN A 464 10.72 -5.52 36.52
N ALA A 465 11.33 -4.57 35.82
CA ALA A 465 10.64 -3.46 35.18
C ALA A 465 9.95 -3.92 33.88
N GLN A 466 8.70 -3.51 33.68
CA GLN A 466 7.84 -3.92 32.58
C GLN A 466 6.97 -2.75 32.12
N ILE A 467 6.63 -2.71 30.83
CA ILE A 467 5.66 -1.75 30.26
C ILE A 467 4.57 -2.55 29.55
N HIS A 468 3.32 -2.29 29.91
CA HIS A 468 2.14 -2.92 29.34
C HIS A 468 1.16 -1.85 28.83
N LEU A 469 0.55 -2.12 27.68
CA LEU A 469 -0.63 -1.38 27.22
C LEU A 469 -1.87 -2.02 27.86
N ILE A 470 -2.57 -1.22 28.66
CA ILE A 470 -3.88 -1.53 29.25
C ILE A 470 -4.70 -0.23 29.32
N GLY A 471 -6.00 -0.31 29.03
CA GLY A 471 -6.90 0.85 29.13
C GLY A 471 -7.12 1.29 30.58
N ASN A 472 -7.37 2.58 30.80
CA ASN A 472 -7.87 3.04 32.10
C ASN A 472 -9.28 2.46 32.32
N ILE A 473 -9.39 1.56 33.30
CA ILE A 473 -10.57 0.77 33.63
C ILE A 473 -11.83 1.63 33.69
N VAL A 474 -11.79 2.77 34.40
CA VAL A 474 -12.95 3.64 34.60
C VAL A 474 -13.41 4.24 33.26
N THR A 475 -12.50 4.82 32.49
CA THR A 475 -12.87 5.43 31.19
C THR A 475 -13.31 4.39 30.16
N TRP A 476 -12.73 3.18 30.20
CA TRP A 476 -12.98 2.14 29.21
C TRP A 476 -14.34 1.46 29.42
N TYR A 477 -14.66 1.11 30.68
CA TYR A 477 -15.99 0.60 31.02
C TYR A 477 -17.07 1.67 30.91
N ALA A 478 -16.78 2.93 31.28
CA ALA A 478 -17.73 4.03 31.08
C ALA A 478 -18.02 4.28 29.59
N GLY A 479 -16.99 4.27 28.74
CA GLY A 479 -17.16 4.39 27.29
C GLY A 479 -17.95 3.23 26.69
N THR A 480 -17.60 1.99 27.04
CA THR A 480 -18.30 0.77 26.60
C THR A 480 -19.78 0.78 27.02
N LEU A 481 -20.06 1.13 28.27
CA LEU A 481 -21.42 1.27 28.78
C LEU A 481 -22.18 2.41 28.09
N SER A 482 -21.52 3.54 27.81
CA SER A 482 -22.13 4.68 27.13
C SER A 482 -22.55 4.34 25.70
N VAL A 483 -21.74 3.57 24.96
CA VAL A 483 -22.11 3.06 23.62
C VAL A 483 -23.32 2.13 23.72
N LEU A 484 -23.32 1.17 24.65
CA LEU A 484 -24.45 0.25 24.83
C LEU A 484 -25.75 0.96 25.21
N LEU A 485 -25.68 1.92 26.15
CA LEU A 485 -26.83 2.73 26.56
C LEU A 485 -27.31 3.63 25.42
N TYR A 486 -26.41 4.30 24.69
CA TYR A 486 -26.79 5.12 23.54
C TYR A 486 -27.45 4.30 22.44
N SER A 487 -26.92 3.12 22.10
CA SER A 487 -27.56 2.20 21.13
C SER A 487 -28.94 1.72 21.61
N ALA A 488 -29.10 1.42 22.91
CA ALA A 488 -30.39 1.03 23.48
C ALA A 488 -31.42 2.17 23.44
N PHE A 489 -31.02 3.40 23.81
CA PHE A 489 -31.86 4.58 23.70
C PHE A 489 -32.20 4.93 22.25
N LEU A 490 -31.24 4.85 21.32
CA LEU A 490 -31.45 5.11 19.90
C LEU A 490 -32.47 4.14 19.30
N ALA A 491 -32.35 2.84 19.61
CA ALA A 491 -33.34 1.83 19.20
C ALA A 491 -34.72 2.08 19.84
N LEU A 492 -34.77 2.40 21.13
CA LEU A 492 -36.02 2.67 21.85
C LEU A 492 -36.75 3.91 21.31
N TYR A 493 -36.05 5.04 21.15
CA TYR A 493 -36.64 6.27 20.62
C TYR A 493 -37.02 6.12 19.14
N ALA A 494 -36.23 5.42 18.31
CA ALA A 494 -36.62 5.15 16.92
C ALA A 494 -37.90 4.27 16.83
N ILE A 495 -38.09 3.31 17.74
CA ILE A 495 -39.33 2.53 17.84
C ILE A 495 -40.50 3.38 18.30
N ARG A 496 -40.29 4.30 19.26
CA ARG A 496 -41.34 5.19 19.80
C ARG A 496 -41.74 6.29 18.82
N GLN A 497 -40.79 6.87 18.08
CA GLN A 497 -41.04 7.78 16.96
C GLN A 497 -41.87 7.11 15.86
N ARG A 498 -41.55 5.85 15.49
CA ARG A 498 -42.38 5.03 14.57
C ARG A 498 -43.78 4.70 15.10
N ARG A 499 -44.04 4.92 16.40
CA ARG A 499 -45.35 4.79 17.04
C ARG A 499 -46.03 6.14 17.32
N LEU A 500 -45.48 7.24 16.77
CA LEU A 500 -45.97 8.61 16.97
C LEU A 500 -46.01 9.05 18.44
N CYS A 501 -45.04 8.58 19.24
CA CYS A 501 -44.80 9.08 20.59
C CYS A 501 -43.72 10.18 20.56
N GLU A 502 -44.09 11.42 20.92
CA GLU A 502 -43.15 12.53 21.04
C GLU A 502 -42.58 12.60 22.46
N ASP A 503 -41.45 11.93 22.70
CA ASP A 503 -40.81 11.84 24.02
C ASP A 503 -39.80 12.97 24.31
N LEU A 504 -39.27 13.60 23.26
CA LEU A 504 -38.16 14.56 23.33
C LEU A 504 -38.56 15.88 22.66
N PRO A 505 -38.25 17.05 23.25
CA PRO A 505 -38.41 18.34 22.58
C PRO A 505 -37.68 18.36 21.24
N LEU A 506 -38.26 19.03 20.23
CA LEU A 506 -37.78 18.98 18.84
C LEU A 506 -36.26 19.23 18.70
N GLN A 507 -35.72 20.21 19.43
CA GLN A 507 -34.29 20.54 19.43
C GLN A 507 -33.40 19.43 20.02
N ALA A 508 -33.85 18.77 21.09
CA ALA A 508 -33.14 17.65 21.70
C ALA A 508 -33.24 16.38 20.82
N SER A 509 -34.41 16.16 20.20
CA SER A 509 -34.62 15.13 19.17
C SER A 509 -33.65 15.32 18.00
N HIS A 510 -33.56 16.53 17.43
CA HIS A 510 -32.61 16.85 16.37
C HIS A 510 -31.15 16.62 16.82
N GLN A 511 -30.72 17.11 17.99
CA GLN A 511 -29.34 16.85 18.45
C GLN A 511 -29.03 15.36 18.61
N PHE A 512 -29.97 14.60 19.21
CA PHE A 512 -29.81 13.16 19.45
C PHE A 512 -29.76 12.35 18.14
N TYR A 513 -30.61 12.67 17.17
CA TYR A 513 -30.65 11.98 15.87
C TYR A 513 -29.61 12.49 14.86
N ASN A 514 -29.23 13.77 14.88
CA ASN A 514 -28.16 14.29 14.02
C ASN A 514 -26.83 13.59 14.33
N ALA A 515 -26.54 13.34 15.61
CA ALA A 515 -25.36 12.61 16.05
C ALA A 515 -25.33 11.12 15.64
N GLY A 516 -26.49 10.52 15.32
CA GLY A 516 -26.61 9.10 14.95
C GLY A 516 -26.92 8.83 13.47
N TYR A 517 -27.60 9.76 12.79
CA TYR A 517 -28.14 9.58 11.43
C TYR A 517 -27.82 10.73 10.45
N GLY A 518 -27.28 11.87 10.92
CA GLY A 518 -26.81 12.96 10.05
C GLY A 518 -27.88 13.62 9.15
N ASN A 519 -29.17 13.47 9.48
CA ASN A 519 -30.28 13.79 8.58
C ASN A 519 -31.04 15.05 9.02
N THR A 520 -30.42 16.23 8.82
CA THR A 520 -31.06 17.53 9.04
C THR A 520 -31.95 17.92 7.87
N ASP A 521 -33.27 17.92 8.08
CA ASP A 521 -34.17 18.73 7.26
C ASP A 521 -33.89 20.22 7.55
N LEU A 522 -33.51 20.98 6.52
CA LEU A 522 -33.21 22.41 6.62
C LEU A 522 -34.49 23.24 6.55
N ASN A 523 -34.65 24.20 7.46
CA ASN A 523 -35.81 25.11 7.42
C ASN A 523 -35.63 26.19 6.35
N GLU A 524 -36.71 26.90 6.03
CA GLU A 524 -36.72 28.03 5.09
C GLU A 524 -35.68 29.11 5.45
N ASN A 525 -35.53 29.43 6.74
CA ASN A 525 -34.50 30.36 7.21
C ASN A 525 -33.08 29.82 7.02
N ASP A 526 -32.85 28.52 7.20
CA ASP A 526 -31.52 27.89 7.06
C ASP A 526 -31.12 27.87 5.57
N LEU A 527 -32.07 27.58 4.69
CA LEU A 527 -31.91 27.66 3.24
C LEU A 527 -31.68 29.09 2.75
N MET A 528 -32.38 30.09 3.32
CA MET A 528 -32.11 31.50 3.02
C MET A 528 -30.77 31.98 3.57
N ASN A 529 -30.27 31.43 4.68
CA ASN A 529 -28.93 31.76 5.20
C ASN A 529 -27.78 31.15 4.36
N LEU A 530 -28.05 30.14 3.52
CA LEU A 530 -27.11 29.60 2.53
C LEU A 530 -27.02 30.45 1.25
N ARG A 531 -27.81 31.53 1.14
CA ARG A 531 -27.90 32.42 -0.03
C ARG A 531 -26.67 33.33 -0.13
N TRP A 532 -25.69 32.95 -0.96
CA TRP A 532 -24.39 33.64 -1.03
C TRP A 532 -24.42 35.07 -1.61
N LYS A 533 -25.56 35.50 -2.18
CA LYS A 533 -25.87 36.88 -2.58
C LYS A 533 -27.36 37.17 -2.45
N ASP A 534 -27.70 38.37 -1.98
CA ASP A 534 -29.06 38.86 -1.77
C ASP A 534 -29.97 38.81 -3.02
N THR A 535 -29.41 38.66 -4.23
CA THR A 535 -30.13 38.60 -5.51
C THR A 535 -30.44 37.19 -6.01
N TRP A 536 -30.17 36.13 -5.24
CA TRP A 536 -30.37 34.72 -5.66
C TRP A 536 -31.64 34.09 -5.05
N ASP A 537 -32.78 34.21 -5.72
CA ASP A 537 -34.05 33.68 -5.22
C ASP A 537 -34.16 32.16 -5.30
N PHE A 538 -34.25 31.51 -4.14
CA PHE A 538 -34.62 30.10 -4.00
C PHE A 538 -36.14 29.93 -4.05
N ILE A 539 -36.64 29.23 -5.07
CA ILE A 539 -38.07 28.89 -5.18
C ILE A 539 -38.34 27.66 -4.30
N LEU A 540 -38.89 27.90 -3.10
CA LEU A 540 -39.25 26.84 -2.16
C LEU A 540 -40.67 26.31 -2.47
N HIS A 541 -40.76 25.09 -2.98
CA HIS A 541 -42.03 24.38 -3.11
C HIS A 541 -42.40 23.68 -1.80
N LYS A 542 -43.33 24.30 -1.06
CA LYS A 542 -43.96 23.71 0.12
C LYS A 542 -44.70 22.42 -0.29
N ARG A 543 -44.27 21.26 0.24
CA ARG A 543 -45.12 20.05 0.25
C ARG A 543 -46.34 20.32 1.13
N GLY A 544 -47.52 19.99 0.62
CA GLY A 544 -48.78 19.99 1.35
C GLY A 544 -48.97 18.71 2.16
#